data_AF-A0A8C2GSM6-F1
#
_entry.id   AF-A0A8C2GSM6-F1
#
_cell.length_a   1.000
_cell.length_b   1.000
_cell.length_c   1.000
_cell.angle_alpha   90.00
_cell.angle_beta   90.00
_cell.angle_gamma   90.00
#
_symmetry.space_group_name_H-M   'P 1'
#
loop_
_entity.id
_entity.type
_entity.pdbx_description
1 polymer ?
#
loop_
_entity_poly.entity_id
_entity_poly.type
_entity_poly.pdbx_seq_one_letter_code
_entity_poly.pdbx_strand_id
1 'polypeptide(L)'
;MFDCVPSLCAHPRSRELIQKALLENDFMKHLEASQILTIMDCMYPTTLAQGCCVIQEGDDGSTVYVLEGEERQKLCTIEPGKVFGELAILYNCTRTATVTALTDIKLWAIDRQGFQTIMMRTGLLKHSNYMEFLRSVPSFKTLTEDVLSKVADVLEETHYSDGDYIIRQGATGDTFFIISEGQVRVTQQKSASEEPVFLSTLSRGDWFGEQALKGEDVRTANVTAVGDVTCLVITDISRRLEAEAAFFSNMSLSDVRVICTLGVGGFSHVELVRRVLKNDHSRSFAMKVLKKRHILDTSQQGHILSERRIMMEAHSPFTVRLYRTFRDSKYLYMLLEACLGGELWTLLRDRGSFDDGTTRFYAGCVVEALAFLHCRGIIYRDLKPENIILDHRGYAKLVDFGFAKKIGLGKKTWTFCGTPEYVAPEIILNKGHDVSADYWSLGILIFELEVHTLTLLIINIQHHLSSTYNIILRGIDMVEFPKKITKSAANLIKRLCRDNPSERLGNQKNGVKDIQKHKWFEGFNWDGIREGTLTPPFIPNVEGPLDTSNFDCFPEDTDEPPPDEESGWDFEF
;
A
#
# COMPACT_ATOMS: atom_id res chain seq x y z
N MET A 1 21.72 37.19 11.62
CA MET A 1 21.52 38.62 11.35
C MET A 1 21.64 38.75 9.84
N PHE A 2 20.51 38.74 9.13
CA PHE A 2 20.46 38.83 7.67
C PHE A 2 19.69 40.10 7.33
N ASP A 3 20.35 40.99 6.60
CA ASP A 3 19.81 42.30 6.23
C ASP A 3 18.57 42.13 5.34
N CYS A 4 17.43 42.64 5.82
CA CYS A 4 16.24 42.81 5.03
C CYS A 4 16.53 43.82 3.91
N VAL A 5 16.37 43.39 2.66
CA VAL A 5 16.24 44.31 1.52
C VAL A 5 15.08 45.27 1.84
N PRO A 6 15.20 46.60 1.64
CA PRO A 6 14.15 47.54 2.00
C PRO A 6 12.86 47.22 1.25
N SER A 7 11.77 47.01 1.98
CA SER A 7 10.44 46.83 1.37
C SER A 7 10.05 48.12 0.65
N LEU A 8 10.16 48.14 -0.67
CA LEU A 8 9.51 49.16 -1.49
C LEU A 8 8.01 48.85 -1.49
N CYS A 9 7.29 49.36 -0.49
CA CYS A 9 5.85 49.23 -0.38
C CYS A 9 5.18 49.68 -1.69
N ALA A 10 4.59 48.74 -2.42
CA ALA A 10 3.79 49.00 -3.60
C ALA A 10 2.64 49.97 -3.25
N HIS A 11 2.35 50.93 -4.14
CA HIS A 11 1.18 51.81 -4.01
C HIS A 11 -0.10 50.93 -3.85
N PRO A 12 -1.11 51.30 -3.03
CA PRO A 12 -2.31 50.49 -2.79
C PRO A 12 -2.93 49.84 -4.05
N ARG A 13 -2.99 50.61 -5.15
CA ARG A 13 -3.50 50.17 -6.45
C ARG A 13 -2.66 49.06 -7.10
N SER A 14 -1.34 49.08 -6.93
CA SER A 14 -0.44 48.02 -7.38
C SER A 14 -0.55 46.77 -6.50
N ARG A 15 -0.78 46.91 -5.18
CA ARG A 15 -1.03 45.75 -4.30
C ARG A 15 -2.30 45.00 -4.71
N GLU A 16 -3.40 45.72 -4.96
CA GLU A 16 -4.64 45.11 -5.44
C GLU A 16 -4.45 44.38 -6.78
N LEU A 17 -3.69 44.98 -7.71
CA LEU A 17 -3.39 44.37 -9.00
C LEU A 17 -2.58 43.08 -8.85
N ILE A 18 -1.51 43.08 -8.03
CA ILE A 18 -0.68 41.89 -7.78
C ILE A 18 -1.50 40.81 -7.10
N GLN A 19 -2.30 41.15 -6.09
CA GLN A 19 -3.14 40.20 -5.37
C GLN A 19 -4.14 39.53 -6.32
N LYS A 20 -4.82 40.33 -7.16
CA LYS A 20 -5.73 39.82 -8.17
C LYS A 20 -5.01 38.91 -9.17
N ALA A 21 -3.82 39.30 -9.63
CA ALA A 21 -3.02 38.51 -10.56
C ALA A 21 -2.64 37.14 -10.01
N LEU A 22 -2.24 37.08 -8.73
CA LEU A 22 -1.90 35.84 -8.05
C LEU A 22 -3.14 34.94 -7.86
N LEU A 23 -4.29 35.52 -7.51
CA LEU A 23 -5.53 34.77 -7.31
C LEU A 23 -6.18 34.28 -8.62
N GLU A 24 -5.91 34.93 -9.75
CA GLU A 24 -6.38 34.49 -11.07
C GLU A 24 -5.46 33.44 -11.72
N ASN A 25 -4.22 33.29 -11.24
CA ASN A 25 -3.27 32.32 -11.79
C ASN A 25 -3.63 30.89 -11.35
N ASP A 26 -3.58 29.95 -12.30
CA ASP A 26 -4.01 28.57 -12.07
C ASP A 26 -3.23 27.82 -10.99
N PHE A 27 -2.00 28.24 -10.72
CA PHE A 27 -1.18 27.67 -9.66
C PHE A 27 -1.29 28.48 -8.36
N MET A 28 -1.01 29.79 -8.43
CA MET A 28 -0.87 30.66 -7.25
C MET A 28 -2.17 30.83 -6.45
N LYS A 29 -3.34 30.62 -7.07
CA LYS A 29 -4.65 30.69 -6.42
C LYS A 29 -4.87 29.66 -5.31
N HIS A 30 -4.06 28.60 -5.27
CA HIS A 30 -4.14 27.54 -4.25
C HIS A 30 -3.23 27.79 -3.03
N LEU A 31 -2.48 28.90 -3.00
CA LEU A 31 -1.64 29.27 -1.86
C LEU A 31 -2.48 29.93 -0.75
N GLU A 32 -2.01 29.82 0.49
CA GLU A 32 -2.69 30.43 1.64
C GLU A 32 -2.67 31.96 1.56
N ALA A 33 -3.67 32.62 2.13
CA ALA A 33 -3.76 34.07 2.13
C ALA A 33 -2.50 34.75 2.72
N SER A 34 -1.92 34.17 3.78
CA SER A 34 -0.67 34.63 4.41
C SER A 34 0.54 34.50 3.49
N GLN A 35 0.61 33.42 2.70
CA GLN A 35 1.66 33.19 1.71
C GLN A 35 1.54 34.19 0.56
N ILE A 36 0.32 34.43 0.05
CA ILE A 36 0.07 35.44 -0.99
C ILE A 36 0.52 36.82 -0.51
N LEU A 37 0.17 37.22 0.73
CA LEU A 37 0.60 38.50 1.30
C LEU A 37 2.13 38.60 1.40
N THR A 38 2.80 37.53 1.84
CA THR A 38 4.26 37.50 1.95
C THR A 38 4.93 37.54 0.58
N ILE A 39 4.39 36.84 -0.42
CA ILE A 39 4.84 36.90 -1.81
C ILE A 39 4.73 38.34 -2.31
N MET A 40 3.59 38.99 -2.12
CA MET A 40 3.37 40.39 -2.50
C MET A 40 4.38 41.34 -1.85
N ASP A 41 4.75 41.10 -0.59
CA ASP A 41 5.75 41.91 0.12
C ASP A 41 7.18 41.68 -0.39
N CYS A 42 7.45 40.51 -0.96
CA CYS A 42 8.75 40.15 -1.54
C CYS A 42 8.89 40.49 -3.03
N MET A 43 7.79 40.81 -3.73
CA MET A 43 7.88 41.23 -5.13
C MET A 43 8.52 42.62 -5.24
N TYR A 44 9.39 42.81 -6.23
CA TYR A 44 10.04 44.09 -6.50
C TYR A 44 9.72 44.60 -7.92
N PRO A 45 9.61 45.93 -8.12
CA PRO A 45 9.31 46.49 -9.42
C PRO A 45 10.53 46.49 -10.35
N THR A 46 10.31 46.14 -11.62
CA THR A 46 11.29 46.16 -12.70
C THR A 46 10.68 46.84 -13.93
N THR A 47 11.42 47.72 -14.60
CA THR A 47 10.98 48.40 -15.83
C THR A 47 11.82 47.94 -17.02
N LEU A 48 11.18 47.65 -18.14
CA LEU A 48 11.85 47.25 -19.38
C LEU A 48 11.39 48.12 -20.54
N ALA A 49 12.35 48.46 -21.40
CA ALA A 49 12.08 49.22 -22.62
C ALA A 49 11.50 48.32 -23.71
N GLN A 50 10.77 48.91 -24.64
CA GLN A 50 10.25 48.26 -25.83
C GLN A 50 11.36 47.50 -26.59
N GLY A 51 11.08 46.26 -26.98
CA GLY A 51 11.98 45.38 -27.72
C GLY A 51 12.92 44.55 -26.85
N CYS A 52 12.96 44.77 -25.53
CA CYS A 52 13.76 43.95 -24.62
C CYS A 52 13.16 42.55 -24.43
N CYS A 53 14.02 41.53 -24.47
CA CYS A 53 13.66 40.17 -24.08
C CYS A 53 13.55 40.08 -22.55
N VAL A 54 12.41 39.60 -22.04
CA VAL A 54 12.13 39.40 -20.61
C VAL A 54 12.45 37.97 -20.18
N ILE A 55 12.11 37.01 -21.03
CA ILE A 55 12.37 35.58 -20.87
C ILE A 55 12.83 35.07 -22.23
N GLN A 56 13.90 34.29 -22.30
CA GLN A 56 14.31 33.62 -23.52
C GLN A 56 14.15 32.11 -23.39
N GLU A 57 13.54 31.49 -24.41
CA GLU A 57 13.33 30.04 -24.46
C GLU A 57 14.67 29.29 -24.39
N GLY A 58 14.73 28.26 -23.54
CA GLY A 58 15.94 27.47 -23.31
C GLY A 58 16.82 27.96 -22.16
N ASP A 59 16.64 29.18 -21.65
CA ASP A 59 17.41 29.70 -20.52
C ASP A 59 16.99 29.06 -19.19
N ASP A 60 17.88 29.08 -18.20
CA ASP A 60 17.53 28.71 -16.83
C ASP A 60 16.60 29.77 -16.21
N GLY A 61 15.38 29.36 -15.83
CA GLY A 61 14.39 30.28 -15.28
C GLY A 61 14.32 30.29 -13.76
N SER A 62 14.58 31.45 -13.14
CA SER A 62 14.56 31.63 -11.68
C SER A 62 13.66 32.77 -11.19
N THR A 63 12.84 33.38 -12.06
CA THR A 63 12.05 34.57 -11.70
C THR A 63 10.66 34.52 -12.31
N VAL A 64 9.64 34.86 -11.51
CA VAL A 64 8.23 35.02 -11.88
C VAL A 64 7.88 36.49 -11.95
N TYR A 65 7.04 36.86 -12.91
CA TYR A 65 6.66 38.25 -13.16
C TYR A 65 5.13 38.44 -13.15
N VAL A 66 4.68 39.59 -12.66
CA VAL A 66 3.32 40.12 -12.86
C VAL A 66 3.42 41.39 -13.70
N LEU A 67 2.66 41.44 -14.81
CA LEU A 67 2.65 42.61 -15.69
C LEU A 67 1.75 43.74 -15.13
N GLU A 68 2.24 44.98 -15.14
CA GLU A 68 1.51 46.20 -14.78
C GLU A 68 1.46 47.14 -16.02
N GLY A 69 0.29 47.37 -16.66
CA GLY A 69 0.16 48.18 -17.89
C GLY A 69 -1.24 48.25 -18.54
N GLU A 70 -1.36 48.81 -19.76
CA GLU A 70 -2.57 48.83 -20.63
C GLU A 70 -2.23 48.41 -22.09
N GLU A 71 -3.16 47.75 -22.80
CA GLU A 71 -2.96 46.95 -24.04
C GLU A 71 -2.76 47.69 -25.38
N ARG A 72 -2.12 47.00 -26.36
CA ARG A 72 -2.51 46.91 -27.81
C ARG A 72 -1.80 45.73 -28.57
N GLN A 73 -2.60 44.89 -29.27
CA GLN A 73 -2.37 43.84 -30.33
C GLN A 73 -0.92 43.49 -30.80
N LYS A 74 -0.47 42.25 -31.12
CA LYS A 74 -1.04 40.88 -31.30
C LYS A 74 0.08 39.80 -31.35
N LEU A 75 -0.02 38.76 -30.50
CA LEU A 75 0.50 37.35 -30.48
C LEU A 75 0.48 36.97 -28.99
N CYS A 76 -0.12 35.82 -28.61
CA CYS A 76 -0.50 35.43 -27.23
C CYS A 76 -0.04 36.45 -26.16
N THR A 77 -0.84 37.49 -25.95
CA THR A 77 -0.40 38.67 -25.20
C THR A 77 -0.69 38.44 -23.73
N ILE A 78 0.35 38.50 -22.90
CA ILE A 78 0.17 38.46 -21.45
C ILE A 78 -0.47 39.79 -21.06
N GLU A 79 -1.72 39.71 -20.59
CA GLU A 79 -2.48 40.90 -20.19
C GLU A 79 -1.94 41.49 -18.88
N PRO A 80 -2.14 42.80 -18.65
CA PRO A 80 -1.89 43.42 -17.34
C PRO A 80 -2.63 42.69 -16.23
N GLY A 81 -1.94 42.44 -15.12
CA GLY A 81 -2.48 41.63 -14.02
C GLY A 81 -2.42 40.13 -14.26
N LYS A 82 -1.63 39.65 -15.23
CA LYS A 82 -1.32 38.21 -15.39
C LYS A 82 0.08 37.88 -14.89
N VAL A 83 0.20 36.68 -14.32
CA VAL A 83 1.46 36.06 -13.88
C VAL A 83 2.08 35.29 -15.04
N PHE A 84 3.41 35.34 -15.19
CA PHE A 84 4.15 34.52 -16.14
C PHE A 84 5.55 34.13 -15.65
N GLY A 85 6.05 32.98 -16.11
CA GLY A 85 7.37 32.45 -15.75
C GLY A 85 7.38 31.44 -14.59
N GLU A 86 6.20 31.02 -14.13
CA GLU A 86 5.93 30.16 -12.97
C GLU A 86 6.43 28.72 -13.14
N LEU A 87 6.34 28.16 -14.34
CA LEU A 87 6.73 26.76 -14.60
C LEU A 87 8.20 26.48 -14.30
N ALA A 88 9.08 27.46 -14.54
CA ALA A 88 10.52 27.32 -14.30
C ALA A 88 10.89 27.32 -12.80
N ILE A 89 10.05 27.93 -11.95
CA ILE A 89 10.21 27.88 -10.48
C ILE A 89 9.72 26.53 -9.93
N LEU A 90 8.69 25.93 -10.54
CA LEU A 90 8.05 24.71 -10.05
C LEU A 90 8.80 23.43 -10.41
N TYR A 91 9.26 23.31 -11.65
CA TYR A 91 9.81 22.06 -12.18
C TYR A 91 11.33 22.07 -12.31
N ASN A 92 12.00 23.13 -11.86
CA ASN A 92 13.43 23.35 -12.10
C ASN A 92 13.79 23.13 -13.59
N CYS A 93 12.93 23.62 -14.48
CA CYS A 93 13.05 23.45 -15.93
C CYS A 93 13.53 24.75 -16.59
N THR A 94 14.06 24.61 -17.81
CA THR A 94 14.39 25.73 -18.67
C THR A 94 13.12 26.45 -19.13
N ARG A 95 13.26 27.73 -19.48
CA ARG A 95 12.16 28.56 -19.97
C ARG A 95 11.55 27.92 -21.22
N THR A 96 10.24 27.72 -21.21
CA THR A 96 9.50 27.01 -22.26
C THR A 96 9.01 27.91 -23.39
N ALA A 97 9.20 29.23 -23.26
CA ALA A 97 8.82 30.21 -24.26
C ALA A 97 9.63 31.49 -24.09
N THR A 98 9.80 32.23 -25.18
CA THR A 98 10.40 33.58 -25.17
C THR A 98 9.31 34.63 -24.96
N VAL A 99 9.54 35.60 -24.07
CA VAL A 99 8.67 36.75 -23.81
C VAL A 99 9.45 38.02 -24.10
N THR A 100 8.93 38.87 -24.99
CA THR A 100 9.55 40.14 -25.38
C THR A 100 8.60 41.29 -25.09
N ALA A 101 9.13 42.38 -24.54
CA ALA A 101 8.37 43.60 -24.28
C ALA A 101 7.97 44.27 -25.60
N LEU A 102 6.67 44.30 -25.91
CA LEU A 102 6.15 44.97 -27.12
C LEU A 102 6.07 46.49 -26.98
N THR A 103 6.02 46.98 -25.74
CA THR A 103 6.06 48.39 -25.35
C THR A 103 6.98 48.53 -24.14
N ASP A 104 7.21 49.75 -23.68
CA ASP A 104 7.76 49.94 -22.34
C ASP A 104 6.78 49.34 -21.33
N ILE A 105 7.29 48.50 -20.41
CA ILE A 105 6.46 47.77 -19.44
C ILE A 105 7.04 47.88 -18.04
N LYS A 106 6.17 47.75 -17.04
CA LYS A 106 6.53 47.58 -15.64
C LYS A 106 6.10 46.20 -15.17
N LEU A 107 7.01 45.51 -14.49
CA LEU A 107 6.85 44.17 -13.98
C LEU A 107 7.04 44.17 -12.47
N TRP A 108 6.35 43.28 -11.78
CA TRP A 108 6.69 42.88 -10.41
C TRP A 108 7.35 41.53 -10.47
N ALA A 109 8.52 41.37 -9.87
CA ALA A 109 9.32 40.15 -9.94
C ALA A 109 9.51 39.52 -8.56
N ILE A 110 9.45 38.20 -8.48
CA ILE A 110 9.93 37.42 -7.33
C ILE A 110 10.87 36.33 -7.85
N ASP A 111 12.02 36.18 -7.21
CA ASP A 111 12.96 35.14 -7.55
C ASP A 111 12.64 33.81 -6.84
N ARG A 112 13.22 32.73 -7.37
CA ARG A 112 13.04 31.36 -6.88
C ARG A 112 13.47 31.23 -5.43
N GLN A 113 14.55 31.90 -5.02
CA GLN A 113 15.07 31.78 -3.67
C GLN A 113 14.11 32.43 -2.67
N GLY A 114 13.57 33.61 -2.97
CA GLY A 114 12.54 34.29 -2.21
C GLY A 114 11.27 33.45 -2.15
N PHE A 115 10.79 32.96 -3.29
CA PHE A 115 9.62 32.08 -3.34
C PHE A 115 9.80 30.80 -2.49
N GLN A 116 10.90 30.07 -2.68
CA GLN A 116 11.22 28.85 -1.91
C GLN A 116 11.38 29.14 -0.41
N THR A 117 11.98 30.27 -0.04
CA THR A 117 12.15 30.67 1.36
C THR A 117 10.79 30.92 2.03
N ILE A 118 9.85 31.56 1.33
CA ILE A 118 8.48 31.78 1.84
C ILE A 118 7.74 30.45 2.01
N MET A 119 7.85 29.55 1.03
CA MET A 119 7.25 28.21 1.09
C MET A 119 7.85 27.36 2.22
N MET A 120 9.18 27.36 2.36
CA MET A 120 9.88 26.58 3.39
C MET A 120 9.60 27.12 4.80
N ARG A 121 9.58 28.45 4.98
CA ARG A 121 9.35 29.07 6.29
C ARG A 121 7.94 28.82 6.81
N THR A 122 6.94 28.85 5.93
CA THR A 122 5.56 28.52 6.28
C THR A 122 5.38 27.03 6.58
N GLY A 123 6.03 26.15 5.81
CA GLY A 123 6.08 24.70 6.11
C GLY A 123 6.72 24.38 7.47
N LEU A 124 7.87 24.99 7.79
CA LEU A 124 8.55 24.78 9.08
C LEU A 124 7.75 25.29 10.28
N LEU A 125 7.08 26.44 10.14
CA LEU A 125 6.21 26.98 11.19
C LEU A 125 4.98 26.07 11.43
N LYS A 126 4.33 25.62 10.35
CA LYS A 126 3.22 24.64 10.45
C LYS A 126 3.66 23.35 11.12
N HIS A 127 4.80 22.82 10.70
CA HIS A 127 5.38 21.62 11.30
C HIS A 127 5.63 21.77 12.80
N SER A 128 6.22 22.90 13.22
CA SER A 128 6.45 23.20 14.62
C SER A 128 5.12 23.28 15.41
N ASN A 129 4.09 23.90 14.83
CA ASN A 129 2.77 24.01 15.46
C ASN A 129 2.09 22.64 15.61
N TYR A 130 2.17 21.79 14.58
CA TYR A 130 1.66 20.42 14.64
C TYR A 130 2.41 19.58 15.67
N MET A 131 3.74 19.69 15.73
CA MET A 131 4.55 19.03 16.74
C MET A 131 4.14 19.42 18.17
N GLU A 132 3.96 20.72 18.41
CA GLU A 132 3.50 21.21 19.72
C GLU A 132 2.09 20.72 20.06
N PHE A 133 1.18 20.75 19.08
CA PHE A 133 -0.16 20.22 19.25
C PHE A 133 -0.18 18.72 19.55
N LEU A 134 0.51 17.89 18.77
CA LEU A 134 0.58 16.44 18.97
C LEU A 134 1.18 16.08 20.34
N ARG A 135 2.20 16.80 20.81
CA ARG A 135 2.75 16.64 22.18
C ARG A 135 1.72 16.94 23.27
N SER A 136 0.79 17.86 23.01
CA SER A 136 -0.25 18.24 23.96
C SER A 136 -1.33 17.16 24.12
N VAL A 137 -1.54 16.32 23.10
CA VAL A 137 -2.56 15.27 23.08
C VAL A 137 -2.11 14.05 23.91
N PRO A 138 -2.85 13.65 24.97
CA PRO A 138 -2.45 12.56 25.86
C PRO A 138 -2.16 11.22 25.17
N SER A 139 -2.91 10.88 24.12
CA SER A 139 -2.74 9.63 23.35
C SER A 139 -1.44 9.57 22.54
N PHE A 140 -0.83 10.72 22.23
CA PHE A 140 0.40 10.80 21.44
C PHE A 140 1.65 11.11 22.28
N LYS A 141 1.49 11.39 23.59
CA LYS A 141 2.62 11.67 24.51
C LYS A 141 3.61 10.52 24.68
N THR A 142 3.20 9.29 24.40
CA THR A 142 4.06 8.09 24.51
C THR A 142 4.92 7.87 23.26
N LEU A 143 4.71 8.65 22.19
CA LEU A 143 5.51 8.58 20.96
C LEU A 143 6.81 9.36 21.12
N THR A 144 7.88 8.89 20.47
CA THR A 144 9.17 9.58 20.45
C THR A 144 9.13 10.81 19.54
N GLU A 145 10.03 11.77 19.78
CA GLU A 145 10.16 12.99 18.97
C GLU A 145 10.31 12.69 17.47
N ASP A 146 11.08 11.66 17.11
CA ASP A 146 11.25 11.26 15.71
C ASP A 146 9.96 10.79 15.06
N VAL A 147 9.09 10.11 15.83
CA VAL A 147 7.79 9.62 15.34
C VAL A 147 6.81 10.79 15.23
N LEU A 148 6.76 11.67 16.23
CA LEU A 148 5.91 12.86 16.18
C LEU A 148 6.28 13.75 15.00
N SER A 149 7.58 13.95 14.73
CA SER A 149 8.03 14.75 13.59
C SER A 149 7.55 14.13 12.29
N LYS A 150 7.70 12.81 12.12
CA LYS A 150 7.20 12.13 10.93
C LYS A 150 5.70 12.27 10.77
N VAL A 151 4.91 12.19 11.84
CA VAL A 151 3.46 12.42 11.77
C VAL A 151 3.15 13.87 11.41
N ALA A 152 3.83 14.84 12.00
CA ALA A 152 3.64 16.26 11.69
C ALA A 152 3.94 16.59 10.20
N ASP A 153 4.91 15.90 9.58
CA ASP A 153 5.23 16.04 8.15
C ASP A 153 4.07 15.61 7.22
N VAL A 154 3.06 14.91 7.76
CA VAL A 154 1.96 14.31 6.98
C VAL A 154 0.60 14.89 7.23
N LEU A 155 0.47 15.77 8.22
CA LEU A 155 -0.81 16.33 8.60
C LEU A 155 -1.23 17.42 7.61
N GLU A 156 -2.42 17.23 7.04
CA GLU A 156 -3.12 18.26 6.28
C GLU A 156 -4.26 18.85 7.13
N GLU A 157 -4.52 20.14 7.00
CA GLU A 157 -5.58 20.80 7.77
C GLU A 157 -6.85 20.92 6.92
N THR A 158 -7.99 20.59 7.53
CA THR A 158 -9.32 20.66 6.91
C THR A 158 -10.30 21.37 7.84
N HIS A 159 -11.26 22.08 7.25
CA HIS A 159 -12.21 22.92 7.96
C HIS A 159 -13.64 22.51 7.62
N TYR A 160 -14.49 22.46 8.63
CA TYR A 160 -15.89 22.06 8.52
C TYR A 160 -16.78 23.08 9.25
N SER A 161 -17.92 23.41 8.66
CA SER A 161 -18.92 24.31 9.24
C SER A 161 -19.95 23.52 10.06
N ASP A 162 -20.75 24.22 10.88
CA ASP A 162 -21.78 23.58 11.70
C ASP A 162 -22.72 22.68 10.87
N GLY A 163 -22.91 21.43 11.31
CA GLY A 163 -23.77 20.46 10.65
C GLY A 163 -23.13 19.71 9.47
N ASP A 164 -21.88 20.02 9.09
CA ASP A 164 -21.19 19.30 8.03
C ASP A 164 -20.88 17.85 8.44
N TYR A 165 -21.11 16.92 7.52
CA TYR A 165 -20.69 15.53 7.71
C TYR A 165 -19.22 15.37 7.34
N ILE A 166 -18.40 15.11 8.34
CA ILE A 166 -16.98 14.77 8.19
C ILE A 166 -16.83 13.30 7.77
N ILE A 167 -17.61 12.42 8.40
CA ILE A 167 -17.72 11.01 8.04
C ILE A 167 -19.19 10.64 7.90
N ARG A 168 -19.51 9.88 6.85
CA ARG A 168 -20.82 9.25 6.68
C ARG A 168 -20.71 7.75 6.93
N GLN A 169 -21.58 7.23 7.76
CA GLN A 169 -21.73 5.79 7.96
C GLN A 169 -22.04 5.10 6.63
N GLY A 170 -21.43 3.95 6.39
CA GLY A 170 -21.58 3.18 5.15
C GLY A 170 -20.75 3.70 3.99
N ALA A 171 -20.19 4.92 4.07
CA ALA A 171 -19.26 5.40 3.06
C ALA A 171 -17.93 4.66 3.17
N THR A 172 -17.25 4.52 2.03
CA THR A 172 -15.88 4.07 2.03
C THR A 172 -14.92 5.21 2.30
N GLY A 173 -13.85 4.97 3.05
CA GLY A 173 -12.84 6.00 3.29
C GLY A 173 -11.67 5.54 4.14
N ASP A 174 -10.49 6.04 3.79
CA ASP A 174 -9.17 5.65 4.30
C ASP A 174 -8.50 6.74 5.17
N THR A 175 -9.26 7.77 5.50
CA THR A 175 -8.77 8.97 6.17
C THR A 175 -8.88 8.92 7.70
N PHE A 176 -7.83 9.36 8.40
CA PHE A 176 -7.81 9.55 9.86
C PHE A 176 -7.83 11.04 10.22
N PHE A 177 -8.61 11.40 11.25
CA PHE A 177 -8.83 12.78 11.65
C PHE A 177 -8.46 13.01 13.12
N ILE A 178 -7.77 14.11 13.41
CA ILE A 178 -7.49 14.61 14.76
C ILE A 178 -8.12 16.00 14.88
N ILE A 179 -8.93 16.23 15.91
CA ILE A 179 -9.62 17.52 16.08
C ILE A 179 -8.63 18.52 16.66
N SER A 180 -8.21 19.51 15.86
CA SER A 180 -7.34 20.60 16.34
C SER A 180 -8.14 21.70 17.02
N GLU A 181 -9.36 21.98 16.55
CA GLU A 181 -10.27 23.00 17.08
C GLU A 181 -11.74 22.58 16.88
N GLY A 182 -12.63 23.03 17.78
CA GLY A 182 -14.07 22.73 17.71
C GLY A 182 -14.48 21.41 18.36
N GLN A 183 -15.70 20.96 18.04
CA GLN A 183 -16.30 19.72 18.53
C GLN A 183 -17.07 18.99 17.43
N VAL A 184 -17.12 17.67 17.49
CA VAL A 184 -17.89 16.84 16.56
C VAL A 184 -18.84 15.92 17.32
N ARG A 185 -19.94 15.56 16.67
CA ARG A 185 -20.96 14.64 17.16
C ARG A 185 -20.86 13.31 16.41
N VAL A 186 -20.80 12.21 17.16
CA VAL A 186 -20.78 10.85 16.61
C VAL A 186 -22.17 10.22 16.76
N THR A 187 -22.72 9.71 15.66
CA THR A 187 -24.02 9.02 15.64
C THR A 187 -23.93 7.72 14.84
N GLN A 188 -24.73 6.72 15.20
CA GLN A 188 -24.75 5.43 14.50
C GLN A 188 -26.19 4.95 14.28
N GLN A 189 -26.46 4.48 13.07
CA GLN A 189 -27.74 3.94 12.64
C GLN A 189 -27.66 2.41 12.55
N LYS A 190 -28.55 1.68 13.25
CA LYS A 190 -28.52 0.22 13.29
C LYS A 190 -29.20 -0.44 12.08
N SER A 191 -30.18 0.24 11.48
CA SER A 191 -30.85 -0.19 10.25
C SER A 191 -31.33 1.02 9.45
N ALA A 192 -31.46 0.90 8.13
CA ALA A 192 -31.82 2.02 7.25
C ALA A 192 -33.20 2.67 7.55
N SER A 193 -34.03 2.02 8.38
CA SER A 193 -35.36 2.50 8.78
C SER A 193 -35.42 3.13 10.17
N GLU A 194 -34.33 3.08 10.95
CA GLU A 194 -34.25 3.65 12.30
C GLU A 194 -33.52 4.99 12.30
N GLU A 195 -33.83 5.89 13.24
CA GLU A 195 -33.10 7.16 13.37
C GLU A 195 -31.67 6.94 13.91
N PRO A 196 -30.69 7.77 13.52
CA PRO A 196 -29.32 7.69 14.03
C PRO A 196 -29.28 7.92 15.56
N VAL A 197 -28.68 6.97 16.28
CA VAL A 197 -28.50 7.03 17.73
C VAL A 197 -27.24 7.82 18.05
N PHE A 198 -27.33 8.78 18.97
CA PHE A 198 -26.18 9.51 19.49
C PHE A 198 -25.26 8.60 20.31
N LEU A 199 -23.97 8.62 20.00
CA LEU A 199 -22.95 7.84 20.71
C LEU A 199 -22.11 8.72 21.64
N SER A 200 -21.52 9.78 21.10
CA SER A 200 -20.60 10.65 21.86
C SER A 200 -20.38 12.00 21.16
N THR A 201 -19.78 12.94 21.91
CA THR A 201 -19.20 14.17 21.38
C THR A 201 -17.68 14.09 21.58
N LEU A 202 -16.92 14.43 20.55
CA LEU A 202 -15.46 14.50 20.58
C LEU A 202 -15.03 15.96 20.45
N SER A 203 -13.91 16.31 21.05
CA SER A 203 -13.42 17.68 21.21
C SER A 203 -11.93 17.79 20.86
N ARG A 204 -11.37 19.00 20.95
CA ARG A 204 -9.95 19.26 20.68
C ARG A 204 -9.02 18.25 21.36
N GLY A 205 -8.19 17.59 20.55
CA GLY A 205 -7.25 16.56 20.96
C GLY A 205 -7.80 15.12 20.87
N ASP A 206 -9.12 14.97 20.73
CA ASP A 206 -9.72 13.69 20.36
C ASP A 206 -9.55 13.43 18.85
N TRP A 207 -9.73 12.17 18.45
CA TRP A 207 -9.53 11.72 17.08
C TRP A 207 -10.62 10.71 16.67
N PHE A 208 -10.81 10.53 15.37
CA PHE A 208 -11.79 9.61 14.81
C PHE A 208 -11.41 9.12 13.41
N GLY A 209 -12.08 8.07 12.95
CA GLY A 209 -11.81 7.49 11.64
C GLY A 209 -10.66 6.49 11.64
N GLU A 210 -10.23 6.03 12.81
CA GLU A 210 -9.22 4.98 13.01
C GLU A 210 -9.57 3.64 12.36
N GLN A 211 -10.85 3.38 12.08
CA GLN A 211 -11.24 2.20 11.32
C GLN A 211 -10.66 2.20 9.90
N ALA A 212 -10.41 3.38 9.32
CA ALA A 212 -9.63 3.51 8.10
C ALA A 212 -8.18 3.04 8.25
N LEU A 213 -7.56 3.23 9.43
CA LEU A 213 -6.22 2.74 9.73
C LEU A 213 -6.20 1.21 9.94
N LYS A 214 -7.35 0.61 10.23
CA LYS A 214 -7.54 -0.83 10.52
C LYS A 214 -7.84 -1.69 9.29
N GLY A 215 -8.14 -1.09 8.12
CA GLY A 215 -8.38 -1.81 6.86
C GLY A 215 -9.83 -2.28 6.67
N GLU A 216 -10.74 -1.77 7.50
CA GLU A 216 -12.17 -1.85 7.26
C GLU A 216 -12.55 -0.67 6.37
N ASP A 217 -12.86 -0.96 5.11
CA ASP A 217 -13.11 0.08 4.12
C ASP A 217 -14.44 0.81 4.36
N VAL A 218 -15.31 0.36 5.28
CA VAL A 218 -16.65 0.92 5.51
C VAL A 218 -16.77 1.59 6.87
N ARG A 219 -17.16 2.87 6.87
CA ARG A 219 -17.35 3.67 8.09
C ARG A 219 -18.55 3.16 8.89
N THR A 220 -18.38 2.84 10.17
CA THR A 220 -19.46 2.28 11.01
C THR A 220 -20.33 3.31 11.72
N ALA A 221 -19.96 4.59 11.69
CA ALA A 221 -20.69 5.69 12.31
C ALA A 221 -20.56 6.97 11.48
N ASN A 222 -21.51 7.89 11.66
CA ASN A 222 -21.42 9.26 11.16
C ASN A 222 -20.64 10.13 12.14
N VAL A 223 -19.89 11.09 11.62
CA VAL A 223 -19.26 12.16 12.39
C VAL A 223 -19.68 13.49 11.77
N THR A 224 -20.30 14.36 12.56
CA THR A 224 -20.85 15.63 12.10
C THR A 224 -20.26 16.77 12.93
N ALA A 225 -19.85 17.87 12.29
CA ALA A 225 -19.34 19.05 12.96
C ALA A 225 -20.41 19.73 13.83
N VAL A 226 -20.00 20.23 15.00
CA VAL A 226 -20.83 21.02 15.92
C VAL A 226 -20.16 22.39 16.09
N GLY A 227 -20.71 23.40 15.42
CA GLY A 227 -20.03 24.66 15.16
C GLY A 227 -18.93 24.52 14.11
N ASP A 228 -18.04 25.52 14.05
CA ASP A 228 -16.85 25.46 13.20
C ASP A 228 -15.82 24.50 13.81
N VAL A 229 -15.32 23.58 12.99
CA VAL A 229 -14.39 22.52 13.39
C VAL A 229 -13.20 22.49 12.45
N THR A 230 -12.00 22.40 13.02
CA THR A 230 -10.76 22.18 12.27
C THR A 230 -10.20 20.81 12.63
N CYS A 231 -9.84 20.04 11.61
CA CYS A 231 -9.27 18.70 11.75
C CYS A 231 -7.94 18.60 11.01
N LEU A 232 -6.97 17.94 11.65
CA LEU A 232 -5.73 17.48 11.02
C LEU A 232 -5.95 16.07 10.47
N VAL A 233 -5.53 15.86 9.23
CA VAL A 233 -5.95 14.74 8.38
C VAL A 233 -4.75 13.98 7.84
N ILE A 234 -4.87 12.66 7.78
CA ILE A 234 -3.86 11.76 7.19
C ILE A 234 -4.52 10.95 6.06
N THR A 235 -4.02 11.07 4.82
CA THR A 235 -4.60 10.48 3.59
C THR A 235 -3.69 9.51 2.83
N ASP A 236 -2.39 9.40 3.14
CA ASP A 236 -1.43 8.61 2.33
C ASP A 236 -1.12 7.21 2.89
N ILE A 237 -1.45 6.16 2.12
CA ILE A 237 -1.19 4.73 2.36
C ILE A 237 0.29 4.46 2.68
N SER A 238 1.22 5.21 2.09
CA SER A 238 2.66 5.06 2.35
C SER A 238 3.04 5.47 3.78
N ARG A 239 2.30 6.43 4.36
CA ARG A 239 2.53 6.97 5.71
C ARG A 239 1.69 6.24 6.78
N ARG A 240 0.62 5.54 6.38
CA ARG A 240 -0.07 4.51 7.19
C ARG A 240 0.88 3.35 7.54
N LEU A 241 1.73 2.93 6.60
CA LEU A 241 2.78 1.93 6.86
C LEU A 241 3.77 2.42 7.93
N GLU A 242 4.13 3.72 7.94
CA GLU A 242 5.06 4.30 8.91
C GLU A 242 4.46 4.49 10.30
N ALA A 243 3.22 5.00 10.41
CA ALA A 243 2.52 5.13 11.68
C ALA A 243 2.22 3.75 12.30
N GLU A 244 1.87 2.77 11.47
CA GLU A 244 1.67 1.40 11.90
C GLU A 244 3.00 0.72 12.27
N ALA A 245 4.08 0.94 11.52
CA ALA A 245 5.41 0.49 11.90
C ALA A 245 5.86 1.09 13.24
N ALA A 246 5.57 2.37 13.50
CA ALA A 246 5.84 3.02 14.78
C ALA A 246 4.97 2.49 15.92
N PHE A 247 3.71 2.12 15.65
CA PHE A 247 2.84 1.46 16.61
C PHE A 247 3.38 0.08 17.00
N PHE A 248 3.81 -0.71 16.01
CA PHE A 248 4.34 -2.04 16.25
C PHE A 248 5.75 -2.01 16.83
N SER A 249 6.59 -0.99 16.56
CA SER A 249 7.98 -0.88 17.05
C SER A 249 8.12 -0.70 18.57
N ASN A 250 7.03 -0.35 19.27
CA ASN A 250 6.99 -0.26 20.73
C ASN A 250 6.35 -1.48 21.41
N MET A 251 5.90 -2.48 20.65
CA MET A 251 5.34 -3.71 21.20
C MET A 251 6.42 -4.64 21.76
N SER A 252 6.15 -5.34 22.86
CA SER A 252 7.02 -6.39 23.39
C SER A 252 6.32 -7.75 23.33
N LEU A 253 7.08 -8.87 23.38
CA LEU A 253 6.48 -10.20 23.48
C LEU A 253 5.56 -10.34 24.71
N SER A 254 5.89 -9.68 25.82
CA SER A 254 5.04 -9.64 27.02
C SER A 254 3.70 -8.94 26.83
N ASP A 255 3.55 -8.12 25.78
CA ASP A 255 2.27 -7.48 25.46
C ASP A 255 1.32 -8.39 24.69
N VAL A 256 1.74 -9.62 24.37
CA VAL A 256 1.03 -10.55 23.51
C VAL A 256 0.63 -11.79 24.29
N ARG A 257 -0.62 -12.21 24.14
CA ARG A 257 -1.18 -13.43 24.74
C ARG A 257 -1.63 -14.39 23.67
N VAL A 258 -1.19 -15.64 23.79
CA VAL A 258 -1.62 -16.76 22.94
C VAL A 258 -3.07 -17.13 23.23
N ILE A 259 -3.82 -17.39 22.17
CA ILE A 259 -5.23 -17.79 22.22
C ILE A 259 -5.36 -19.27 21.83
N CYS A 260 -4.83 -19.65 20.66
CA CYS A 260 -4.82 -21.03 20.17
C CYS A 260 -3.85 -21.21 18.99
N THR A 261 -3.59 -22.45 18.61
CA THR A 261 -2.80 -22.80 17.41
C THR A 261 -3.67 -22.73 16.15
N LEU A 262 -3.21 -22.01 15.13
CA LEU A 262 -3.85 -21.91 13.81
C LEU A 262 -3.30 -22.90 12.78
N GLY A 263 -2.05 -23.34 12.95
CA GLY A 263 -1.40 -24.26 12.02
C GLY A 263 -0.03 -24.72 12.50
N VAL A 264 0.39 -25.90 12.02
CA VAL A 264 1.67 -26.52 12.37
C VAL A 264 2.42 -26.89 11.09
N GLY A 265 3.66 -26.41 10.98
CA GLY A 265 4.60 -26.73 9.90
C GLY A 265 5.80 -27.53 10.41
N GLY A 266 6.74 -27.86 9.51
CA GLY A 266 7.87 -28.74 9.83
C GLY A 266 8.82 -28.24 10.93
N PHE A 267 9.05 -26.92 11.01
CA PHE A 267 9.93 -26.29 12.00
C PHE A 267 9.36 -25.00 12.61
N SER A 268 8.09 -24.72 12.32
CA SER A 268 7.34 -23.58 12.85
C SER A 268 5.92 -23.98 13.18
N HIS A 269 5.31 -23.31 14.15
CA HIS A 269 3.87 -23.32 14.33
C HIS A 269 3.35 -21.89 14.29
N VAL A 270 2.05 -21.73 14.02
CA VAL A 270 1.39 -20.43 13.95
C VAL A 270 0.32 -20.38 15.02
N GLU A 271 0.38 -19.35 15.85
CA GLU A 271 -0.57 -19.14 16.93
C GLU A 271 -1.44 -17.91 16.65
N LEU A 272 -2.72 -17.98 16.97
CA LEU A 272 -3.54 -16.79 17.11
C LEU A 272 -3.18 -16.11 18.43
N VAL A 273 -2.84 -14.83 18.35
CA VAL A 273 -2.45 -14.05 19.50
C VAL A 273 -3.23 -12.75 19.59
N ARG A 274 -3.31 -12.21 20.81
CA ARG A 274 -4.00 -10.96 21.10
C ARG A 274 -3.13 -10.07 21.98
N ARG A 275 -3.21 -8.75 21.79
CA ARG A 275 -2.55 -7.79 22.67
C ARG A 275 -3.24 -7.70 24.05
N VAL A 276 -2.45 -7.57 25.11
CA VAL A 276 -2.89 -7.60 26.53
C VAL A 276 -3.23 -6.20 27.09
N LEU A 277 -3.13 -5.13 26.31
CA LEU A 277 -3.46 -3.78 26.80
C LEU A 277 -4.94 -3.66 27.20
N LYS A 278 -5.18 -3.06 28.37
CA LYS A 278 -6.51 -2.76 28.90
C LYS A 278 -7.27 -1.91 27.86
N ASN A 279 -8.32 -2.50 27.28
CA ASN A 279 -9.28 -1.93 26.31
C ASN A 279 -9.07 -2.21 24.81
N ASP A 280 -8.06 -2.97 24.36
CA ASP A 280 -8.05 -3.47 22.98
C ASP A 280 -8.51 -4.93 22.92
N HIS A 281 -9.82 -5.11 22.84
CA HIS A 281 -10.47 -6.41 22.60
C HIS A 281 -10.72 -6.69 21.12
N SER A 282 -10.32 -5.78 20.24
CA SER A 282 -10.81 -5.74 18.86
C SER A 282 -9.88 -6.37 17.83
N ARG A 283 -8.61 -6.67 18.18
CA ARG A 283 -7.61 -7.09 17.20
C ARG A 283 -6.84 -8.31 17.63
N SER A 284 -6.74 -9.27 16.72
CA SER A 284 -5.87 -10.44 16.82
C SER A 284 -4.80 -10.39 15.75
N PHE A 285 -3.77 -11.20 15.94
CA PHE A 285 -2.63 -11.35 15.05
C PHE A 285 -2.31 -12.84 14.94
N ALA A 286 -1.61 -13.23 13.88
CA ALA A 286 -0.99 -14.53 13.78
C ALA A 286 0.47 -14.40 14.20
N MET A 287 0.97 -15.29 15.06
CA MET A 287 2.38 -15.35 15.46
C MET A 287 2.99 -16.62 14.90
N LYS A 288 3.87 -16.51 13.91
CA LYS A 288 4.69 -17.64 13.45
C LYS A 288 5.88 -17.77 14.40
N VAL A 289 5.97 -18.90 15.08
CA VAL A 289 7.01 -19.23 16.06
C VAL A 289 7.96 -20.24 15.45
N LEU A 290 9.27 -19.98 15.46
CA LEU A 290 10.28 -20.84 14.86
C LEU A 290 11.34 -21.26 15.89
N LYS A 291 11.62 -22.56 15.97
CA LYS A 291 12.60 -23.15 16.90
C LYS A 291 14.04 -22.85 16.42
N LYS A 292 14.80 -22.00 17.12
CA LYS A 292 16.18 -21.61 16.70
C LYS A 292 17.09 -22.82 16.48
N ARG A 293 17.03 -23.79 17.40
CA ARG A 293 17.87 -24.98 17.33
C ARG A 293 17.61 -25.79 16.05
N HIS A 294 16.36 -25.96 15.68
CA HIS A 294 15.98 -26.66 14.44
C HIS A 294 16.52 -25.92 13.21
N ILE A 295 16.43 -24.59 13.19
CA ILE A 295 16.95 -23.76 12.08
C ILE A 295 18.46 -23.95 11.91
N LEU A 296 19.23 -24.00 13.02
CA LEU A 296 20.66 -24.28 12.98
C LEU A 296 20.95 -25.69 12.46
N ASP A 297 20.29 -26.70 13.03
CA ASP A 297 20.53 -28.11 12.70
C ASP A 297 20.21 -28.41 11.22
N THR A 298 19.28 -27.67 10.62
CA THR A 298 18.88 -27.77 9.20
C THR A 298 19.57 -26.75 8.29
N SER A 299 20.48 -25.92 8.83
CA SER A 299 21.20 -24.87 8.11
C SER A 299 20.29 -23.90 7.33
N GLN A 300 19.13 -23.53 7.91
CA GLN A 300 18.12 -22.67 7.26
C GLN A 300 18.23 -21.18 7.66
N GLN A 301 19.26 -20.77 8.40
CA GLN A 301 19.41 -19.40 8.93
C GLN A 301 19.25 -18.35 7.81
N GLY A 302 19.93 -18.56 6.69
CA GLY A 302 19.89 -17.65 5.54
C GLY A 302 18.51 -17.56 4.88
N HIS A 303 17.74 -18.66 4.86
CA HIS A 303 16.39 -18.67 4.31
C HIS A 303 15.41 -17.93 5.23
N ILE A 304 15.50 -18.12 6.55
CA ILE A 304 14.64 -17.42 7.52
C ILE A 304 14.91 -15.91 7.53
N LEU A 305 16.18 -15.49 7.46
CA LEU A 305 16.52 -14.06 7.32
C LEU A 305 16.04 -13.49 5.99
N SER A 306 16.10 -14.27 4.90
CA SER A 306 15.58 -13.86 3.59
C SER A 306 14.05 -13.71 3.61
N GLU A 307 13.33 -14.69 4.17
CA GLU A 307 11.88 -14.69 4.36
C GLU A 307 11.46 -13.42 5.11
N ARG A 308 12.10 -13.16 6.26
CA ARG A 308 11.86 -11.95 7.05
C ARG A 308 12.01 -10.68 6.22
N ARG A 309 13.13 -10.51 5.52
CA ARG A 309 13.40 -9.29 4.73
C ARG A 309 12.38 -9.11 3.61
N ILE A 310 12.02 -10.17 2.90
CA ILE A 310 11.02 -10.12 1.83
C ILE A 310 9.66 -9.71 2.40
N MET A 311 9.21 -10.33 3.49
CA MET A 311 7.92 -10.02 4.09
C MET A 311 7.86 -8.61 4.68
N MET A 312 8.96 -8.11 5.25
CA MET A 312 9.06 -6.73 5.74
C MET A 312 8.94 -5.68 4.60
N GLU A 313 9.39 -6.01 3.39
CA GLU A 313 9.28 -5.14 2.20
C GLU A 313 7.97 -5.33 1.43
N ALA A 314 7.22 -6.41 1.70
CA ALA A 314 6.03 -6.79 0.94
C ALA A 314 4.76 -6.14 1.51
N HIS A 315 4.38 -5.00 0.93
CA HIS A 315 3.15 -4.28 1.24
C HIS A 315 2.15 -4.38 0.07
N SER A 316 1.34 -5.44 0.07
CA SER A 316 0.25 -5.65 -0.89
C SER A 316 -1.01 -6.15 -0.18
N PRO A 317 -2.22 -5.73 -0.60
CA PRO A 317 -3.47 -6.30 -0.09
C PRO A 317 -3.58 -7.82 -0.29
N PHE A 318 -2.84 -8.38 -1.25
CA PHE A 318 -2.88 -9.80 -1.64
C PHE A 318 -1.71 -10.63 -1.10
N THR A 319 -0.90 -10.07 -0.20
CA THR A 319 0.15 -10.79 0.53
C THR A 319 -0.06 -10.56 2.02
N VAL A 320 0.16 -11.58 2.84
CA VAL A 320 0.07 -11.41 4.30
C VAL A 320 1.10 -10.40 4.78
N ARG A 321 0.65 -9.50 5.66
CA ARG A 321 1.54 -8.48 6.22
C ARG A 321 2.35 -9.02 7.39
N LEU A 322 3.65 -8.77 7.37
CA LEU A 322 4.52 -8.86 8.54
C LEU A 322 4.59 -7.51 9.23
N TYR A 323 4.14 -7.45 10.49
CA TYR A 323 4.15 -6.23 11.29
C TYR A 323 5.46 -6.05 12.03
N ARG A 324 5.99 -7.13 12.62
CA ARG A 324 7.18 -7.09 13.47
C ARG A 324 7.77 -8.48 13.69
N THR A 325 9.06 -8.52 14.01
CA THR A 325 9.73 -9.71 14.54
C THR A 325 10.15 -9.55 16.00
N PHE A 326 10.26 -10.67 16.69
CA PHE A 326 10.85 -10.77 18.03
C PHE A 326 11.77 -11.98 18.11
N ARG A 327 12.56 -12.04 19.18
CA ARG A 327 13.41 -13.19 19.52
C ARG A 327 13.59 -13.32 21.04
N ASP A 328 13.80 -14.54 21.50
CA ASP A 328 14.30 -14.85 22.85
C ASP A 328 15.47 -15.84 22.75
N SER A 329 15.88 -16.50 23.84
CA SER A 329 16.98 -17.47 23.80
C SER A 329 16.67 -18.74 23.00
N LYS A 330 15.41 -19.04 22.67
CA LYS A 330 14.95 -20.34 22.13
C LYS A 330 14.26 -20.24 20.78
N TYR A 331 13.56 -19.14 20.54
CA TYR A 331 12.63 -18.98 19.43
C TYR A 331 12.82 -17.65 18.69
N LEU A 332 12.42 -17.67 17.42
CA LEU A 332 12.15 -16.49 16.62
C LEU A 332 10.64 -16.35 16.41
N TYR A 333 10.17 -15.11 16.35
CA TYR A 333 8.76 -14.79 16.27
C TYR A 333 8.50 -13.82 15.13
N MET A 334 7.48 -14.08 14.31
CA MET A 334 7.01 -13.18 13.27
C MET A 334 5.52 -12.85 13.54
N LEU A 335 5.24 -11.58 13.84
CA LEU A 335 3.90 -11.07 14.09
C LEU A 335 3.25 -10.66 12.77
N LEU A 336 2.26 -11.43 12.35
CA LEU A 336 1.59 -11.38 11.06
C LEU A 336 0.14 -10.90 11.18
N GLU A 337 -0.40 -10.45 10.06
CA GLU A 337 -1.84 -10.29 9.87
C GLU A 337 -2.59 -11.61 10.10
N ALA A 338 -3.64 -11.56 10.92
CA ALA A 338 -4.56 -12.69 11.12
C ALA A 338 -5.62 -12.73 10.00
N CYS A 339 -5.49 -13.70 9.10
CA CYS A 339 -6.46 -13.92 8.02
C CYS A 339 -7.42 -15.04 8.46
N LEU A 340 -8.57 -14.67 9.05
CA LEU A 340 -9.45 -15.63 9.76
C LEU A 340 -10.44 -16.41 8.86
N GLY A 341 -10.32 -16.28 7.54
CA GLY A 341 -11.20 -16.95 6.58
C GLY A 341 -10.83 -18.40 6.26
N GLY A 342 -9.71 -18.89 6.81
CA GLY A 342 -9.22 -20.25 6.61
C GLY A 342 -8.41 -20.44 5.32
N GLU A 343 -7.88 -21.65 5.14
CA GLU A 343 -7.08 -22.03 3.99
C GLU A 343 -7.95 -22.24 2.74
N LEU A 344 -7.49 -21.76 1.59
CA LEU A 344 -8.16 -22.02 0.31
C LEU A 344 -8.17 -23.53 0.00
N TRP A 345 -7.14 -24.26 0.44
CA TRP A 345 -7.09 -25.72 0.34
C TRP A 345 -8.25 -26.39 1.06
N THR A 346 -8.51 -26.04 2.32
CA THR A 346 -9.63 -26.58 3.10
C THR A 346 -10.97 -26.27 2.43
N LEU A 347 -11.15 -25.04 1.94
CA LEU A 347 -12.35 -24.66 1.21
C LEU A 347 -12.52 -25.48 -0.09
N LEU A 348 -11.43 -25.71 -0.82
CA LEU A 348 -11.43 -26.55 -2.02
C LEU A 348 -11.78 -27.99 -1.68
N ARG A 349 -11.15 -28.56 -0.65
CA ARG A 349 -11.40 -29.92 -0.15
C ARG A 349 -12.88 -30.13 0.18
N ASP A 350 -13.45 -29.22 0.94
CA ASP A 350 -14.82 -29.35 1.44
C ASP A 350 -15.86 -29.16 0.33
N ARG A 351 -15.55 -28.36 -0.71
CA ARG A 351 -16.40 -28.17 -1.89
C ARG A 351 -16.12 -29.16 -3.03
N GLY A 352 -15.04 -29.91 -2.95
CA GLY A 352 -14.45 -30.63 -4.08
C GLY A 352 -13.82 -29.64 -5.08
N SER A 353 -14.62 -29.00 -5.92
CA SER A 353 -14.06 -28.13 -6.98
C SER A 353 -14.80 -26.82 -7.10
N PHE A 354 -14.11 -25.79 -7.58
CA PHE A 354 -14.69 -24.49 -7.84
C PHE A 354 -15.27 -24.40 -9.25
N ASP A 355 -16.25 -23.51 -9.42
CA ASP A 355 -16.72 -23.09 -10.73
C ASP A 355 -15.76 -22.07 -11.35
N ASP A 356 -15.88 -21.85 -12.66
CA ASP A 356 -14.99 -20.97 -13.44
C ASP A 356 -14.96 -19.53 -12.88
N GLY A 357 -16.07 -19.01 -12.34
CA GLY A 357 -16.13 -17.67 -11.74
C GLY A 357 -15.39 -17.58 -10.41
N THR A 358 -15.61 -18.56 -9.53
CA THR A 358 -14.91 -18.69 -8.25
C THR A 358 -13.40 -18.86 -8.46
N THR A 359 -12.98 -19.75 -9.37
CA THR A 359 -11.56 -19.93 -9.72
C THR A 359 -10.95 -18.65 -10.28
N ARG A 360 -11.67 -17.93 -11.14
CA ARG A 360 -11.21 -16.66 -11.73
C ARG A 360 -10.99 -15.57 -10.68
N PHE A 361 -11.85 -15.48 -9.67
CA PHE A 361 -11.68 -14.53 -8.57
C PHE A 361 -10.37 -14.79 -7.80
N TYR A 362 -10.16 -16.02 -7.32
CA TYR A 362 -8.95 -16.36 -6.56
C TYR A 362 -7.68 -16.32 -7.40
N ALA A 363 -7.74 -16.75 -8.66
CA ALA A 363 -6.64 -16.56 -9.62
C ALA A 363 -6.33 -15.07 -9.84
N GLY A 364 -7.35 -14.20 -9.86
CA GLY A 364 -7.19 -12.74 -9.91
C GLY A 364 -6.40 -12.18 -8.72
N CYS A 365 -6.75 -12.59 -7.49
CA CYS A 365 -6.00 -12.21 -6.28
C CYS A 365 -4.53 -12.66 -6.36
N VAL A 366 -4.27 -13.90 -6.77
CA VAL A 366 -2.92 -14.43 -6.93
C VAL A 366 -2.14 -13.68 -8.02
N VAL A 367 -2.78 -13.34 -9.14
CA VAL A 367 -2.15 -12.55 -10.21
C VAL A 367 -1.70 -11.18 -9.71
N GLU A 368 -2.51 -10.48 -8.91
CA GLU A 368 -2.13 -9.19 -8.31
C GLU A 368 -1.01 -9.34 -7.27
N ALA A 369 -1.00 -10.43 -6.48
CA ALA A 369 0.10 -10.74 -5.57
C ALA A 369 1.42 -10.98 -6.32
N LEU A 370 1.40 -11.82 -7.36
CA LEU A 370 2.57 -12.11 -8.19
C LEU A 370 3.06 -10.87 -8.93
N ALA A 371 2.15 -10.04 -9.47
CA ALA A 371 2.50 -8.78 -10.12
C ALA A 371 3.33 -7.88 -9.18
N PHE A 372 2.89 -7.77 -7.92
CA PHE A 372 3.55 -6.98 -6.89
C PHE A 372 4.95 -7.50 -6.54
N LEU A 373 5.12 -8.83 -6.41
CA LEU A 373 6.40 -9.46 -6.07
C LEU A 373 7.38 -9.38 -7.26
N HIS A 374 6.90 -9.71 -8.46
CA HIS A 374 7.75 -9.80 -9.65
C HIS A 374 8.31 -8.44 -10.08
N CYS A 375 7.55 -7.34 -9.93
CA CYS A 375 8.06 -6.01 -10.24
C CYS A 375 9.18 -5.56 -9.29
N ARG A 376 9.34 -6.23 -8.14
CA ARG A 376 10.42 -6.03 -7.17
C ARG A 376 11.56 -7.06 -7.32
N GLY A 377 11.49 -7.90 -8.36
CA GLY A 377 12.47 -8.97 -8.59
C GLY A 377 12.45 -10.06 -7.51
N ILE A 378 11.28 -10.29 -6.90
CA ILE A 378 11.04 -11.36 -5.93
C ILE A 378 10.29 -12.49 -6.66
N ILE A 379 10.81 -13.70 -6.56
CA ILE A 379 10.14 -14.94 -6.99
C ILE A 379 9.59 -15.65 -5.75
N TYR A 380 8.39 -16.21 -5.83
CA TYR A 380 7.67 -16.81 -4.71
C TYR A 380 7.95 -18.32 -4.52
N ARG A 381 7.89 -19.12 -5.59
CA ARG A 381 8.29 -20.54 -5.69
C ARG A 381 7.52 -21.59 -4.89
N ASP A 382 6.49 -21.24 -4.13
CA ASP A 382 5.63 -22.23 -3.44
C ASP A 382 4.13 -21.92 -3.57
N LEU A 383 3.69 -21.57 -4.77
CA LEU A 383 2.26 -21.33 -5.02
C LEU A 383 1.50 -22.66 -5.00
N LYS A 384 0.53 -22.77 -4.09
CA LYS A 384 -0.40 -23.89 -3.91
C LYS A 384 -1.58 -23.44 -3.02
N PRO A 385 -2.73 -24.14 -3.02
CA PRO A 385 -3.91 -23.76 -2.23
C PRO A 385 -3.64 -23.62 -0.73
N GLU A 386 -2.71 -24.39 -0.18
CA GLU A 386 -2.32 -24.38 1.24
C GLU A 386 -1.66 -23.06 1.65
N ASN A 387 -0.94 -22.42 0.72
CA ASN A 387 -0.28 -21.14 0.95
C ASN A 387 -1.15 -19.94 0.54
N ILE A 388 -2.45 -20.15 0.35
CA ILE A 388 -3.43 -19.10 0.07
C ILE A 388 -4.47 -19.09 1.19
N ILE A 389 -4.49 -18.01 1.98
CA ILE A 389 -5.41 -17.86 3.11
C ILE A 389 -6.44 -16.79 2.77
N LEU A 390 -7.69 -16.98 3.21
CA LEU A 390 -8.76 -16.01 3.05
C LEU A 390 -8.80 -15.04 4.24
N ASP A 391 -9.00 -13.75 3.95
CA ASP A 391 -9.36 -12.78 4.99
C ASP A 391 -10.85 -12.91 5.40
N HIS A 392 -11.27 -12.14 6.40
CA HIS A 392 -12.66 -12.12 6.87
C HIS A 392 -13.68 -11.65 5.81
N ARG A 393 -13.22 -10.99 4.74
CA ARG A 393 -14.06 -10.54 3.62
C ARG A 393 -14.19 -11.62 2.55
N GLY A 394 -13.28 -12.60 2.53
CA GLY A 394 -13.20 -13.65 1.52
C GLY A 394 -12.16 -13.41 0.42
N TYR A 395 -11.31 -12.38 0.57
CA TYR A 395 -10.20 -12.11 -0.34
C TYR A 395 -9.01 -13.02 -0.04
N ALA A 396 -8.38 -13.53 -1.10
CA ALA A 396 -7.21 -14.41 -0.99
C ALA A 396 -5.91 -13.63 -0.82
N LYS A 397 -5.06 -14.09 0.09
CA LYS A 397 -3.71 -13.58 0.32
C LYS A 397 -2.68 -14.70 0.29
N LEU A 398 -1.53 -14.43 -0.33
CA LEU A 398 -0.38 -15.32 -0.25
C LEU A 398 0.25 -15.26 1.14
N VAL A 399 0.47 -16.42 1.74
CA VAL A 399 1.22 -16.61 2.99
C VAL A 399 2.52 -17.38 2.74
N ASP A 400 3.33 -17.60 3.77
CA ASP A 400 4.55 -18.41 3.77
C ASP A 400 5.57 -18.06 2.66
N PHE A 401 6.56 -17.24 3.02
CA PHE A 401 7.59 -16.77 2.10
C PHE A 401 8.90 -17.56 2.24
N GLY A 402 8.87 -18.75 2.87
CA GLY A 402 10.06 -19.57 3.13
C GLY A 402 10.86 -19.96 1.88
N PHE A 403 10.21 -20.11 0.73
CA PHE A 403 10.88 -20.33 -0.56
C PHE A 403 10.98 -19.07 -1.42
N ALA A 404 10.45 -17.94 -0.99
CA ALA A 404 10.57 -16.70 -1.74
C ALA A 404 12.03 -16.22 -1.78
N LYS A 405 12.42 -15.57 -2.88
CA LYS A 405 13.79 -15.07 -3.05
C LYS A 405 13.83 -13.79 -3.86
N LYS A 406 14.55 -12.79 -3.37
CA LYS A 406 14.88 -11.59 -4.13
C LYS A 406 16.07 -11.91 -5.05
N ILE A 407 15.78 -12.12 -6.33
CA ILE A 407 16.80 -12.45 -7.35
C ILE A 407 17.25 -11.19 -8.12
N GLY A 408 16.42 -10.14 -8.15
CA GLY A 408 16.65 -8.94 -8.95
C GLY A 408 16.15 -9.08 -10.39
N LEU A 409 15.85 -7.95 -11.04
CA LEU A 409 15.26 -7.95 -12.38
C LEU A 409 16.21 -8.56 -13.41
N GLY A 410 15.69 -9.49 -14.22
CA GLY A 410 16.46 -10.17 -15.27
C GLY A 410 17.53 -11.16 -14.77
N LYS A 411 17.51 -11.53 -13.48
CA LYS A 411 18.42 -12.51 -12.89
C LYS A 411 17.73 -13.86 -12.70
N LYS A 412 18.54 -14.90 -12.53
CA LYS A 412 18.10 -16.28 -12.30
C LYS A 412 18.63 -16.82 -10.99
N THR A 413 18.00 -17.89 -10.50
CA THR A 413 18.48 -18.71 -9.40
C THR A 413 18.43 -20.20 -9.77
N TRP A 414 19.10 -21.05 -8.98
CA TRP A 414 19.32 -22.48 -9.27
C TRP A 414 18.90 -23.41 -8.11
N THR A 415 18.42 -22.86 -7.00
CA THR A 415 18.02 -23.66 -5.85
C THR A 415 16.77 -24.48 -6.19
N PHE A 416 16.88 -25.80 -6.18
CA PHE A 416 15.74 -26.70 -6.32
C PHE A 416 14.86 -26.65 -5.06
N CYS A 417 13.63 -26.16 -5.19
CA CYS A 417 12.64 -26.01 -4.11
C CYS A 417 11.23 -25.90 -4.70
N GLY A 418 10.23 -25.88 -3.81
CA GLY A 418 8.82 -25.88 -4.18
C GLY A 418 8.16 -27.25 -4.04
N THR A 419 6.84 -27.24 -4.04
CA THR A 419 6.00 -28.44 -3.93
C THR A 419 6.01 -29.22 -5.26
N PRO A 420 6.36 -30.53 -5.29
CA PRO A 420 6.69 -31.28 -6.51
C PRO A 420 5.71 -31.13 -7.68
N GLU A 421 4.41 -31.08 -7.37
CA GLU A 421 3.29 -30.92 -8.28
C GLU A 421 3.27 -29.57 -9.02
N TYR A 422 3.85 -28.55 -8.39
CA TYR A 422 3.84 -27.16 -8.84
C TYR A 422 5.17 -26.72 -9.47
N VAL A 423 6.23 -27.52 -9.32
CA VAL A 423 7.57 -27.17 -9.80
C VAL A 423 7.61 -27.07 -11.33
N ALA A 424 8.13 -25.96 -11.85
CA ALA A 424 8.28 -25.72 -13.29
C ALA A 424 9.40 -26.60 -13.92
N PRO A 425 9.29 -26.97 -15.22
CA PRO A 425 10.24 -27.84 -15.90
C PRO A 425 11.71 -27.40 -15.82
N GLU A 426 11.99 -26.11 -15.89
CA GLU A 426 13.34 -25.56 -15.83
C GLU A 426 13.99 -25.67 -14.45
N ILE A 427 13.20 -25.79 -13.38
CA ILE A 427 13.68 -26.07 -12.03
C ILE A 427 14.11 -27.54 -11.96
N ILE A 428 13.27 -28.46 -12.47
CA ILE A 428 13.56 -29.90 -12.55
C ILE A 428 14.83 -30.16 -13.37
N LEU A 429 14.96 -29.48 -14.50
CA LEU A 429 16.11 -29.60 -15.40
C LEU A 429 17.33 -28.77 -14.96
N ASN A 430 17.24 -28.05 -13.84
CA ASN A 430 18.28 -27.18 -13.30
C ASN A 430 18.88 -26.19 -14.34
N LYS A 431 18.03 -25.62 -15.21
CA LYS A 431 18.42 -24.68 -16.28
C LYS A 431 18.55 -23.22 -15.82
N GLY A 432 18.39 -22.98 -14.52
CA GLY A 432 18.24 -21.66 -13.93
C GLY A 432 16.85 -21.09 -14.19
N HIS A 433 16.18 -20.65 -13.14
CA HIS A 433 14.80 -20.16 -13.14
C HIS A 433 14.71 -18.73 -12.61
N ASP A 434 13.66 -18.03 -13.05
CA ASP A 434 13.29 -16.67 -12.66
C ASP A 434 11.78 -16.61 -12.35
N VAL A 435 11.22 -15.41 -12.20
CA VAL A 435 9.80 -15.17 -11.86
C VAL A 435 8.79 -15.90 -12.75
N SER A 436 9.20 -16.36 -13.94
CA SER A 436 8.33 -17.13 -14.84
C SER A 436 7.97 -18.53 -14.34
N ALA A 437 8.65 -19.07 -13.33
CA ALA A 437 8.26 -20.32 -12.67
C ALA A 437 6.97 -20.17 -11.84
N ASP A 438 6.69 -18.98 -11.32
CA ASP A 438 5.45 -18.71 -10.59
C ASP A 438 4.23 -18.70 -11.52
N TYR A 439 4.41 -18.29 -12.79
CA TYR A 439 3.33 -18.37 -13.79
C TYR A 439 3.02 -19.81 -14.20
N TRP A 440 4.02 -20.70 -14.24
CA TRP A 440 3.76 -22.13 -14.39
C TRP A 440 2.89 -22.63 -13.23
N SER A 441 3.30 -22.32 -12.00
CA SER A 441 2.58 -22.70 -10.78
C SER A 441 1.15 -22.14 -10.77
N LEU A 442 0.92 -20.93 -11.28
CA LEU A 442 -0.41 -20.35 -11.45
C LEU A 442 -1.29 -21.17 -12.40
N GLY A 443 -0.73 -21.71 -13.49
CA GLY A 443 -1.46 -22.58 -14.40
C GLY A 443 -1.88 -23.90 -13.74
N ILE A 444 -0.99 -24.48 -12.91
CA ILE A 444 -1.30 -25.66 -12.10
C ILE A 444 -2.38 -25.36 -11.06
N LEU A 445 -2.30 -24.21 -10.39
CA LEU A 445 -3.29 -23.76 -9.41
C LEU A 445 -4.69 -23.65 -10.05
N ILE A 446 -4.81 -22.96 -11.19
CA ILE A 446 -6.10 -22.81 -11.88
C ILE A 446 -6.68 -24.18 -12.25
N PHE A 447 -5.84 -25.10 -12.73
CA PHE A 447 -6.27 -26.46 -13.04
C PHE A 447 -6.79 -27.20 -11.79
N GLU A 448 -6.04 -27.16 -10.68
CA GLU A 448 -6.44 -27.83 -9.43
C GLU A 448 -7.75 -27.26 -8.88
N LEU A 449 -7.91 -25.94 -8.86
CA LEU A 449 -9.13 -25.30 -8.35
C LEU A 449 -10.39 -25.73 -9.12
N GLU A 450 -10.32 -25.95 -10.44
CA GLU A 450 -11.49 -26.41 -11.22
C GLU A 450 -11.73 -27.92 -11.15
N VAL A 451 -10.72 -28.72 -10.79
CA VAL A 451 -10.74 -30.19 -10.87
C VAL A 451 -10.72 -30.88 -9.51
N HIS A 452 -10.42 -30.15 -8.42
CA HIS A 452 -10.13 -30.64 -7.05
C HIS A 452 -8.81 -31.37 -6.90
N THR A 453 -8.38 -32.11 -7.92
CA THR A 453 -7.42 -33.19 -7.71
C THR A 453 -6.40 -33.24 -8.84
N LEU A 454 -5.13 -32.98 -8.53
CA LEU A 454 -4.02 -33.22 -9.46
C LEU A 454 -3.87 -34.71 -9.83
N THR A 455 -4.51 -35.62 -9.09
CA THR A 455 -4.52 -37.05 -9.41
C THR A 455 -5.10 -37.34 -10.80
N LEU A 456 -5.91 -36.47 -11.43
CA LEU A 456 -6.28 -36.63 -12.85
C LEU A 456 -5.09 -36.47 -13.82
N LEU A 457 -4.04 -35.73 -13.44
CA LEU A 457 -2.75 -35.70 -14.14
C LEU A 457 -1.93 -36.99 -13.89
N ILE A 458 -2.25 -37.72 -12.81
CA ILE A 458 -1.48 -38.84 -12.22
C ILE A 458 -2.29 -40.16 -12.27
N ILE A 459 -3.34 -40.31 -13.10
CA ILE A 459 -4.00 -41.60 -13.32
C ILE A 459 -3.18 -42.48 -14.28
N ASN A 460 -2.01 -42.89 -13.78
CA ASN A 460 -1.46 -44.23 -13.83
C ASN A 460 -0.02 -44.12 -13.32
N ILE A 461 0.33 -44.96 -12.34
CA ILE A 461 1.67 -45.21 -11.78
C ILE A 461 1.80 -44.74 -10.33
N GLN A 462 1.59 -45.70 -9.44
CA GLN A 462 2.33 -45.95 -8.19
C GLN A 462 3.36 -44.86 -7.79
N HIS A 463 3.00 -44.13 -6.72
CA HIS A 463 3.79 -43.21 -5.88
C HIS A 463 5.34 -43.28 -6.00
N HIS A 464 5.91 -42.69 -7.04
CA HIS A 464 7.32 -42.33 -7.08
C HIS A 464 7.45 -40.88 -7.54
N LEU A 465 8.22 -40.05 -6.82
CA LEU A 465 8.54 -38.66 -7.24
C LEU A 465 9.09 -38.60 -8.67
N SER A 466 9.82 -39.64 -9.09
CA SER A 466 10.33 -39.80 -10.45
C SER A 466 9.22 -39.79 -11.51
N SER A 467 8.01 -40.25 -11.17
CA SER A 467 6.86 -40.29 -12.09
C SER A 467 6.24 -38.91 -12.27
N THR A 468 6.09 -38.11 -11.20
CA THR A 468 5.52 -36.74 -11.27
C THR A 468 6.37 -35.82 -12.13
N TYR A 469 7.70 -35.80 -11.90
CA TYR A 469 8.60 -34.99 -12.71
C TYR A 469 8.61 -35.43 -14.18
N ASN A 470 8.54 -36.74 -14.46
CA ASN A 470 8.43 -37.21 -15.83
C ASN A 470 7.14 -36.77 -16.52
N ILE A 471 6.03 -36.66 -15.80
CA ILE A 471 4.76 -36.14 -16.34
C ILE A 471 4.89 -34.64 -16.63
N ILE A 472 5.45 -33.86 -15.69
CA ILE A 472 5.71 -32.43 -15.89
C ILE A 472 6.58 -32.20 -17.13
N LEU A 473 7.64 -33.01 -17.31
CA LEU A 473 8.56 -32.90 -18.45
C LEU A 473 7.98 -33.37 -19.80
N ARG A 474 6.84 -34.09 -19.81
CA ARG A 474 6.11 -34.38 -21.06
C ARG A 474 5.34 -33.16 -21.60
N GLY A 475 5.14 -32.15 -20.75
CA GLY A 475 4.51 -30.88 -21.11
C GLY A 475 2.98 -30.90 -21.03
N ILE A 476 2.39 -29.72 -20.84
CA ILE A 476 0.94 -29.52 -20.67
C ILE A 476 0.11 -29.97 -21.89
N ASP A 477 0.73 -30.04 -23.08
CA ASP A 477 0.04 -30.43 -24.31
C ASP A 477 -0.32 -31.93 -24.33
N MET A 478 0.30 -32.74 -23.47
CA MET A 478 -0.03 -34.16 -23.28
C MET A 478 -1.14 -34.38 -22.23
N VAL A 479 -1.58 -33.32 -21.54
CA VAL A 479 -2.63 -33.40 -20.52
C VAL A 479 -3.99 -33.28 -21.17
N GLU A 480 -4.86 -34.26 -20.90
CA GLU A 480 -6.27 -34.20 -21.28
C GLU A 480 -7.07 -33.37 -20.27
N PHE A 481 -7.75 -32.33 -20.76
CA PHE A 481 -8.55 -31.44 -19.92
C PHE A 481 -9.97 -32.02 -19.77
N PRO A 482 -10.47 -32.18 -18.52
CA PRO A 482 -11.86 -32.58 -18.31
C PRO A 482 -12.85 -31.61 -18.97
N LYS A 483 -14.01 -32.14 -19.40
CA LYS A 483 -15.06 -31.34 -20.07
C LYS A 483 -15.60 -30.17 -19.23
N LYS A 484 -15.40 -30.21 -17.90
CA LYS A 484 -15.78 -29.15 -16.98
C LYS A 484 -14.96 -27.87 -17.20
N ILE A 485 -13.69 -28.00 -17.60
CA ILE A 485 -12.82 -26.85 -17.83
C ILE A 485 -13.23 -26.13 -19.12
N THR A 486 -13.48 -24.82 -19.03
CA THR A 486 -13.88 -24.03 -20.19
C THR A 486 -12.75 -23.96 -21.22
N LYS A 487 -13.09 -23.78 -22.51
CA LYS A 487 -12.07 -23.64 -23.57
C LYS A 487 -11.12 -22.47 -23.32
N SER A 488 -11.63 -21.39 -22.73
CA SER A 488 -10.86 -20.22 -22.31
C SER A 488 -9.91 -20.51 -21.15
N ALA A 489 -10.39 -21.22 -20.11
CA ALA A 489 -9.57 -21.65 -18.97
C ALA A 489 -8.45 -22.60 -19.43
N ALA A 490 -8.80 -23.64 -20.20
CA ALA A 490 -7.83 -24.58 -20.76
C ALA A 490 -6.79 -23.87 -21.64
N ASN A 491 -7.20 -22.86 -22.43
CA ASN A 491 -6.26 -22.07 -23.22
C ASN A 491 -5.31 -21.26 -22.33
N LEU A 492 -5.81 -20.65 -21.25
CA LEU A 492 -4.97 -19.91 -20.30
C LEU A 492 -3.95 -20.84 -19.63
N ILE A 493 -4.41 -21.97 -19.07
CA ILE A 493 -3.56 -22.97 -18.40
C ILE A 493 -2.45 -23.43 -19.35
N LYS A 494 -2.77 -23.77 -20.61
CA LYS A 494 -1.77 -24.17 -21.60
C LYS A 494 -0.75 -23.07 -21.92
N ARG A 495 -1.15 -21.79 -21.88
CA ARG A 495 -0.24 -20.66 -22.13
C ARG A 495 0.62 -20.31 -20.92
N LEU A 496 0.13 -20.56 -19.70
CA LEU A 496 0.88 -20.42 -18.44
C LEU A 496 1.89 -21.56 -18.27
N CYS A 497 1.48 -22.79 -18.57
CA CYS A 497 2.30 -24.00 -18.47
C CYS A 497 3.07 -24.32 -19.76
N ARG A 498 3.59 -23.31 -20.48
CA ARG A 498 4.51 -23.57 -21.59
C ARG A 498 5.85 -24.05 -21.06
N ASP A 499 6.41 -25.11 -21.66
CA ASP A 499 7.70 -25.66 -21.18
C ASP A 499 8.82 -24.64 -21.30
N ASN A 500 8.86 -23.89 -22.40
CA ASN A 500 9.81 -22.80 -22.60
C ASN A 500 9.38 -21.55 -21.82
N PRO A 501 10.16 -21.08 -20.82
CA PRO A 501 9.77 -19.95 -19.99
C PRO A 501 9.57 -18.64 -20.77
N SER A 502 10.25 -18.43 -21.91
CA SER A 502 10.08 -17.21 -22.71
C SER A 502 8.77 -17.16 -23.49
N GLU A 503 8.10 -18.31 -23.65
CA GLU A 503 6.81 -18.42 -24.33
C GLU A 503 5.63 -18.34 -23.34
N ARG A 504 5.89 -18.42 -22.03
CA ARG A 504 4.87 -18.36 -21.00
C ARG A 504 4.17 -17.02 -20.95
N LEU A 505 2.85 -17.05 -20.88
CA LEU A 505 2.06 -15.86 -20.60
C LEU A 505 2.48 -15.26 -19.25
N GLY A 506 2.63 -13.94 -19.19
CA GLY A 506 3.19 -13.26 -18.01
C GLY A 506 4.69 -12.96 -18.11
N ASN A 507 5.44 -13.71 -18.93
CA ASN A 507 6.88 -13.51 -19.14
C ASN A 507 7.22 -12.89 -20.52
N GLN A 508 6.19 -12.43 -21.24
CA GLN A 508 6.31 -11.77 -22.54
C GLN A 508 6.47 -10.25 -22.36
N LYS A 509 6.52 -9.49 -23.47
CA LYS A 509 6.80 -8.04 -23.47
C LYS A 509 5.88 -7.23 -22.54
N ASN A 510 4.61 -7.59 -22.39
CA ASN A 510 3.68 -6.84 -21.53
C ASN A 510 3.58 -7.42 -20.11
N GLY A 511 4.37 -8.44 -19.77
CA GLY A 511 4.40 -9.06 -18.46
C GLY A 511 3.03 -9.60 -18.04
N VAL A 512 2.68 -9.37 -16.78
CA VAL A 512 1.39 -9.78 -16.18
C VAL A 512 0.17 -9.22 -16.91
N LYS A 513 0.29 -8.11 -17.64
CA LYS A 513 -0.84 -7.53 -18.41
C LYS A 513 -1.35 -8.47 -19.50
N ASP A 514 -0.48 -9.34 -20.03
CA ASP A 514 -0.91 -10.35 -21.01
C ASP A 514 -1.79 -11.43 -20.36
N ILE A 515 -1.62 -11.71 -19.06
CA ILE A 515 -2.51 -12.58 -18.28
C ILE A 515 -3.84 -11.85 -18.03
N GLN A 516 -3.78 -10.61 -17.54
CA GLN A 516 -4.98 -9.81 -17.23
C GLN A 516 -5.92 -9.58 -18.43
N LYS A 517 -5.34 -9.47 -19.64
CA LYS A 517 -6.07 -9.31 -20.91
C LYS A 517 -6.49 -10.62 -21.56
N HIS A 518 -6.15 -11.76 -20.98
CA HIS A 518 -6.50 -13.05 -21.55
C HIS A 518 -8.02 -13.22 -21.62
N LYS A 519 -8.53 -13.89 -22.66
CA LYS A 519 -9.98 -14.10 -22.87
C LYS A 519 -10.70 -14.72 -21.67
N TRP A 520 -10.00 -15.51 -20.87
CA TRP A 520 -10.58 -16.08 -19.64
C TRP A 520 -10.94 -15.03 -18.58
N PHE A 521 -10.23 -13.89 -18.57
CA PHE A 521 -10.52 -12.73 -17.73
C PHE A 521 -11.40 -11.68 -18.44
N GLU A 522 -12.01 -12.01 -19.58
CA GLU A 522 -12.94 -11.10 -20.26
C GLU A 522 -14.11 -10.73 -19.33
N GLY A 523 -14.33 -9.42 -19.15
CA GLY A 523 -15.35 -8.88 -18.23
C GLY A 523 -14.96 -8.91 -16.75
N PHE A 524 -13.76 -9.37 -16.39
CA PHE A 524 -13.30 -9.37 -15.00
C PHE A 524 -12.90 -7.96 -14.53
N ASN A 525 -13.46 -7.49 -13.42
CA ASN A 525 -13.19 -6.16 -12.88
C ASN A 525 -11.90 -6.15 -12.02
N TRP A 526 -10.76 -5.95 -12.68
CA TRP A 526 -9.45 -5.86 -12.01
C TRP A 526 -9.34 -4.69 -11.04
N ASP A 527 -9.93 -3.54 -11.37
CA ASP A 527 -9.92 -2.37 -10.48
C ASP A 527 -10.74 -2.66 -9.23
N GLY A 528 -11.90 -3.32 -9.37
CA GLY A 528 -12.70 -3.75 -8.22
C GLY A 528 -12.03 -4.82 -7.34
N ILE A 529 -11.16 -5.67 -7.89
CA ILE A 529 -10.30 -6.54 -7.06
C ILE A 529 -9.33 -5.70 -6.23
N ARG A 530 -8.63 -4.73 -6.85
CA ARG A 530 -7.63 -3.88 -6.18
C ARG A 530 -8.24 -2.97 -5.12
N GLU A 531 -9.43 -2.46 -5.38
CA GLU A 531 -10.17 -1.54 -4.51
C GLU A 531 -11.00 -2.28 -3.45
N GLY A 532 -11.07 -3.61 -3.48
CA GLY A 532 -11.88 -4.37 -2.52
C GLY A 532 -13.39 -4.28 -2.76
N THR A 533 -13.83 -3.78 -3.92
CA THR A 533 -15.26 -3.56 -4.25
C THR A 533 -15.91 -4.74 -4.95
N LEU A 534 -15.13 -5.67 -5.49
CA LEU A 534 -15.64 -6.88 -6.13
C LEU A 534 -16.09 -7.91 -5.09
N THR A 535 -17.38 -8.27 -5.09
CA THR A 535 -17.92 -9.25 -4.14
C THR A 535 -17.21 -10.62 -4.26
N PRO A 536 -16.60 -11.13 -3.18
CA PRO A 536 -15.96 -12.45 -3.20
C PRO A 536 -16.98 -13.59 -3.38
N PRO A 537 -16.59 -14.70 -4.03
CA PRO A 537 -17.48 -15.85 -4.28
C PRO A 537 -17.82 -16.62 -3.00
N PHE A 538 -17.01 -16.46 -1.96
CA PHE A 538 -17.21 -17.02 -0.64
C PHE A 538 -16.84 -15.99 0.40
N ILE A 539 -17.78 -15.68 1.30
CA ILE A 539 -17.57 -14.81 2.46
C ILE A 539 -17.55 -15.73 3.67
N PRO A 540 -16.39 -15.90 4.35
CA PRO A 540 -16.29 -16.74 5.54
C PRO A 540 -17.19 -16.21 6.66
N ASN A 541 -17.73 -17.11 7.48
CA ASN A 541 -18.39 -16.70 8.72
C ASN A 541 -17.31 -16.47 9.78
N VAL A 542 -17.12 -15.21 10.20
CA VAL A 542 -16.16 -14.83 11.24
C VAL A 542 -16.90 -13.99 12.27
N GLU A 543 -17.21 -14.57 13.43
CA GLU A 543 -18.00 -13.92 14.48
C GLU A 543 -17.22 -12.83 15.23
N GLY A 544 -15.89 -12.86 15.14
CA GLY A 544 -15.03 -11.86 15.74
C GLY A 544 -13.53 -12.13 15.55
N PRO A 545 -12.67 -11.28 16.14
CA PRO A 545 -11.22 -11.36 15.95
C PRO A 545 -10.58 -12.61 16.57
N LEU A 546 -11.30 -13.34 17.43
CA LEU A 546 -10.81 -14.57 18.07
C LEU A 546 -11.46 -15.84 17.50
N ASP A 547 -12.28 -15.69 16.46
CA ASP A 547 -12.96 -16.82 15.83
C ASP A 547 -11.99 -17.62 14.96
N THR A 548 -11.81 -18.89 15.30
CA THR A 548 -10.97 -19.85 14.58
C THR A 548 -11.77 -21.01 14.01
N SER A 549 -13.10 -20.88 13.90
CA SER A 549 -13.99 -21.92 13.39
C SER A 549 -13.70 -22.32 11.94
N ASN A 550 -13.02 -21.47 11.17
CA ASN A 550 -12.59 -21.74 9.79
C ASN A 550 -11.23 -22.47 9.70
N PHE A 551 -10.63 -22.87 10.83
CA PHE A 551 -9.37 -23.61 10.89
C PHE A 551 -9.57 -24.99 11.49
N ASP A 552 -8.73 -25.94 11.10
CA ASP A 552 -8.67 -27.25 11.73
C ASP A 552 -8.20 -27.12 13.20
N CYS A 553 -8.68 -28.01 14.07
CA CYS A 553 -8.31 -28.00 15.48
C CYS A 553 -6.94 -28.67 15.67
N PHE A 554 -5.94 -27.90 16.12
CA PHE A 554 -4.62 -28.42 16.46
C PHE A 554 -4.48 -28.59 17.99
N PRO A 555 -3.83 -29.66 18.47
CA PRO A 555 -3.50 -29.79 19.89
C PRO A 555 -2.50 -28.71 20.30
N GLU A 556 -2.48 -28.37 21.60
CA GLU A 556 -1.44 -27.51 22.17
C GLU A 556 -0.05 -28.14 21.97
N ASP A 557 0.97 -27.32 21.68
CA ASP A 557 2.35 -27.79 21.58
C ASP A 557 2.83 -28.25 22.97
N THR A 558 2.93 -29.57 23.15
CA THR A 558 3.43 -30.18 24.39
C THR A 558 4.92 -30.52 24.30
N ASP A 559 5.62 -30.13 23.23
CA ASP A 559 7.04 -30.40 23.09
C ASP A 559 7.85 -29.71 24.20
N GLU A 560 8.91 -30.37 24.66
CA GLU A 560 9.87 -29.72 25.56
C GLU A 560 10.51 -28.50 24.87
N PRO A 561 10.68 -27.37 25.59
CA PRO A 561 11.33 -26.19 25.02
C PRO A 561 12.74 -26.54 24.51
N PRO A 562 13.16 -26.03 23.34
CA PRO A 562 14.48 -26.31 22.82
C PRO A 562 15.57 -25.70 23.72
N PRO A 563 16.83 -26.18 23.61
CA PRO A 563 17.94 -25.57 24.31
C PRO A 563 18.15 -24.13 23.86
N ASP A 564 18.78 -23.33 24.73
CA ASP A 564 19.12 -21.95 24.41
C ASP A 564 20.13 -21.87 23.24
N GLU A 565 19.96 -20.84 22.43
CA GLU A 565 20.71 -20.54 21.24
C GLU A 565 20.99 -19.04 21.18
N GLU A 566 22.22 -18.67 21.58
CA GLU A 566 22.67 -17.29 21.77
C GLU A 566 23.85 -16.91 20.86
N SER A 567 24.08 -17.64 19.76
CA SER A 567 25.20 -17.34 18.85
C SER A 567 25.05 -16.02 18.09
N GLY A 568 23.84 -15.43 18.08
CA GLY A 568 23.60 -14.07 17.60
C GLY A 568 23.41 -13.93 16.09
N TRP A 569 23.30 -15.04 15.34
CA TRP A 569 23.02 -15.02 13.89
C TRP A 569 21.66 -14.38 13.55
N ASP A 570 20.79 -14.27 14.53
CA ASP A 570 19.42 -13.77 14.48
C ASP A 570 19.31 -12.31 14.95
N PHE A 571 20.41 -11.56 15.06
CA PHE A 571 20.40 -10.17 15.54
C PHE A 571 19.46 -9.23 14.78
N GLU A 572 19.12 -9.57 13.54
CA GLU A 572 18.17 -8.83 12.72
C GLU A 572 16.72 -8.96 13.20
N PHE A 573 16.35 -10.03 13.93
CA PHE A 573 15.01 -10.27 14.47
C PHE A 573 14.72 -9.41 15.70
#